data_AF-A0A1Y4GY14-F1
#
_entry.id   AF-A0A1Y4GY14-F1
#
_cell.length_a   1.000
_cell.length_b   1.000
_cell.length_c   1.000
_cell.angle_alpha   90.00
_cell.angle_beta   90.00
_cell.angle_gamma   90.00
#
_symmetry.space_group_name_H-M   'P 1'
#
loop_
_entity.id
_entity.type
_entity.pdbx_description
1 polymer ?
#
loop_
_entity_poly.entity_id
_entity_poly.type
_entity_poly.pdbx_seq_one_letter_code
_entity_poly.pdbx_strand_id
1 'polypeptide(L)'
;MALNNNKVIYGGKVLIDLTSDTVTADKLAEGITAHDKSGAIITGTNTFDADTSDANATAAELLESKTAYVRGSKVTGTMPNNGAVAGEIADKDTPYTVPLGYHDGSGRVGIAAAEKSKLVPDNIRQGITILGVEGSMSGTEDVKAQAKSATPATEQQVITPDEGYNYLSQVTVEPIPYTESENSAGGLTVTIGGTGKAAMRARKWK
;
A
#
# COMPACT_ATOMS: atom_id res chain seq x y z
N MET A 1 -44.85 50.87 46.04
CA MET A 1 -43.99 50.78 44.84
C MET A 1 -43.45 52.17 44.56
N ALA A 2 -42.15 52.33 44.37
CA ALA A 2 -41.59 53.62 43.97
C ALA A 2 -42.08 53.93 42.53
N LEU A 3 -42.56 55.14 42.31
CA LEU A 3 -42.92 55.63 40.97
C LEU A 3 -41.62 56.04 40.27
N ASN A 4 -41.30 55.39 39.16
CA ASN A 4 -40.14 55.73 38.35
C ASN A 4 -40.55 56.73 37.26
N ASN A 5 -39.67 57.69 36.96
CA ASN A 5 -39.89 58.65 35.90
C ASN A 5 -39.41 58.05 34.58
N ASN A 6 -40.33 57.76 33.65
CA ASN A 6 -40.00 57.21 32.34
C ASN A 6 -40.05 58.24 31.20
N LYS A 7 -40.50 59.47 31.48
CA LYS A 7 -40.68 60.55 30.50
C LYS A 7 -40.35 61.90 31.10
N VAL A 8 -39.61 62.72 30.38
CA VAL A 8 -39.25 64.09 30.77
C VAL A 8 -39.75 65.06 29.71
N ILE A 9 -40.61 66.01 30.14
CA ILE A 9 -41.16 67.07 29.28
C ILE A 9 -40.75 68.42 29.86
N TYR A 10 -40.15 69.28 29.03
CA TYR A 10 -39.75 70.63 29.43
C TYR A 10 -40.30 71.64 28.42
N GLY A 11 -41.08 72.62 28.91
CA GLY A 11 -41.67 73.67 28.06
C GLY A 11 -42.55 73.12 26.92
N GLY A 12 -43.24 71.98 27.14
CA GLY A 12 -44.06 71.31 26.12
C GLY A 12 -43.29 70.42 25.14
N LYS A 13 -41.94 70.37 25.21
CA LYS A 13 -41.09 69.50 24.40
C LYS A 13 -40.71 68.24 25.17
N VAL A 14 -40.90 67.07 24.54
CA VAL A 14 -40.41 65.79 25.08
C VAL A 14 -38.89 65.75 24.93
N LEU A 15 -38.18 65.59 26.05
CA LEU A 15 -36.71 65.50 26.10
C LEU A 15 -36.23 64.05 26.22
N ILE A 16 -36.93 63.22 26.99
CA ILE A 16 -36.67 61.78 27.19
C ILE A 16 -38.02 61.08 27.21
N ASP A 17 -38.14 59.95 26.52
CA ASP A 17 -39.33 59.10 26.51
C ASP A 17 -38.93 57.64 26.35
N LEU A 18 -38.95 56.88 27.45
CA LEU A 18 -38.57 55.48 27.48
C LEU A 18 -39.74 54.55 27.11
N THR A 19 -40.94 55.09 26.85
CA THR A 19 -42.17 54.29 26.70
C THR A 19 -42.07 53.21 25.60
N SER A 20 -41.26 53.45 24.57
CA SER A 20 -41.05 52.53 23.43
C SER A 20 -39.80 51.65 23.55
N ASP A 21 -39.04 51.78 24.64
CA ASP A 21 -37.80 51.03 24.81
C ASP A 21 -38.08 49.54 25.05
N THR A 22 -37.20 48.70 24.50
CA THR A 22 -37.31 47.23 24.53
C THR A 22 -36.19 46.56 25.31
N VAL A 23 -35.31 47.34 25.94
CA VAL A 23 -34.20 46.83 26.74
C VAL A 23 -34.76 46.03 27.93
N THR A 24 -34.22 44.84 28.09
CA THR A 24 -34.57 43.87 29.12
C THR A 24 -33.29 43.32 29.71
N ALA A 25 -33.34 42.85 30.96
CA ALA A 25 -32.16 42.38 31.67
C ALA A 25 -31.42 41.24 30.93
N ASP A 26 -32.12 40.38 30.18
CA ASP A 26 -31.53 39.27 29.41
C ASP A 26 -30.83 39.72 28.12
N LYS A 27 -31.07 40.96 27.67
CA LYS A 27 -30.39 41.57 26.51
C LYS A 27 -29.21 42.44 26.88
N LEU A 28 -29.00 42.66 28.18
CA LEU A 28 -27.93 43.48 28.71
C LEU A 28 -26.85 42.59 29.31
N ALA A 29 -25.58 42.86 28.97
CA ALA A 29 -24.43 42.13 29.51
C ALA A 29 -24.44 42.13 31.04
N GLU A 30 -24.04 41.01 31.64
CA GLU A 30 -24.07 40.82 33.08
C GLU A 30 -23.43 41.98 33.84
N GLY A 31 -24.16 42.52 34.82
CA GLY A 31 -23.68 43.61 35.68
C GLY A 31 -23.78 45.02 35.08
N ILE A 32 -24.05 45.17 33.78
CA ILE A 32 -24.33 46.49 33.18
C ILE A 32 -25.73 46.95 33.60
N THR A 33 -25.90 48.24 33.90
CA THR A 33 -27.20 48.81 34.28
C THR A 33 -27.80 49.66 33.16
N ALA A 34 -29.11 49.58 32.96
CA ALA A 34 -29.88 50.45 32.07
C ALA A 34 -31.25 50.78 32.70
N HIS A 35 -32.05 51.62 32.05
CA HIS A 35 -33.45 51.84 32.43
C HIS A 35 -34.38 51.06 31.49
N ASP A 36 -35.43 50.43 32.03
CA ASP A 36 -36.50 49.83 31.24
C ASP A 36 -37.56 50.87 30.80
N LYS A 37 -38.60 50.43 30.07
CA LYS A 37 -39.69 51.31 29.60
C LYS A 37 -40.49 52.01 30.72
N SER A 38 -40.40 51.51 31.94
CA SER A 38 -41.00 52.11 33.13
C SER A 38 -40.07 53.12 33.82
N GLY A 39 -38.82 53.26 33.35
CA GLY A 39 -37.77 54.05 33.98
C GLY A 39 -37.09 53.33 35.15
N ALA A 40 -37.43 52.07 35.43
CA ALA A 40 -36.77 51.30 36.48
C ALA A 40 -35.35 50.92 36.06
N ILE A 41 -34.40 50.99 36.99
CA ILE A 41 -33.05 50.48 36.74
C ILE A 41 -33.13 48.95 36.65
N ILE A 42 -32.66 48.40 35.54
CA ILE A 42 -32.45 46.97 35.32
C ILE A 42 -30.94 46.69 35.25
N THR A 43 -30.53 45.55 35.79
CA THR A 43 -29.16 45.04 35.69
C THR A 43 -29.13 43.88 34.72
N GLY A 44 -28.16 43.89 33.82
CA GLY A 44 -27.97 42.84 32.83
C GLY A 44 -27.68 41.50 33.46
N THR A 45 -28.20 40.46 32.82
CA THR A 45 -28.08 39.05 33.20
C THR A 45 -27.50 38.19 32.07
N ASN A 46 -27.20 38.80 30.92
CA ASN A 46 -26.67 38.08 29.78
C ASN A 46 -25.19 37.74 30.00
N THR A 47 -24.88 36.44 30.08
CA THR A 47 -23.52 35.90 30.28
C THR A 47 -22.76 35.67 28.97
N PHE A 48 -23.22 36.24 27.84
CA PHE A 48 -22.69 36.03 26.49
C PHE A 48 -22.86 34.59 25.99
N ASP A 49 -24.08 34.07 26.02
CA ASP A 49 -24.40 32.78 25.41
C ASP A 49 -24.15 32.84 23.90
N ALA A 50 -23.35 31.91 23.39
CA ALA A 50 -23.18 31.73 21.96
C ALA A 50 -24.53 31.29 21.35
N ASP A 51 -24.92 31.90 20.22
CA ASP A 51 -25.97 31.32 19.39
C ASP A 51 -25.44 29.99 18.85
N THR A 52 -26.02 28.88 19.32
CA THR A 52 -25.65 27.51 18.95
C THR A 52 -26.70 26.86 18.05
N SER A 53 -27.61 27.64 17.48
CA SER A 53 -28.71 27.13 16.65
C SER A 53 -28.22 26.45 15.36
N ASP A 54 -27.10 26.92 14.81
CA ASP A 54 -26.42 26.38 13.63
C ASP A 54 -25.38 25.29 13.94
N ALA A 55 -24.99 25.14 15.22
CA ALA A 55 -24.06 24.10 15.65
C ALA A 55 -24.62 22.69 15.32
N ASN A 56 -23.74 21.82 14.82
CA ASN A 56 -24.12 20.51 14.28
C ASN A 56 -23.28 19.34 14.81
N ALA A 57 -22.38 19.58 15.76
CA ALA A 57 -21.53 18.53 16.32
C ALA A 57 -22.35 17.46 17.06
N THR A 58 -21.93 16.22 16.93
CA THR A 58 -22.50 15.09 17.66
C THR A 58 -21.51 14.54 18.68
N ALA A 59 -22.00 13.77 19.65
CA ALA A 59 -21.13 13.09 20.63
C ALA A 59 -20.06 12.21 19.95
N ALA A 60 -20.42 11.56 18.84
CA ALA A 60 -19.51 10.70 18.09
C ALA A 60 -18.42 11.46 17.30
N GLU A 61 -18.59 12.77 17.10
CA GLU A 61 -17.64 13.64 16.38
C GLU A 61 -16.70 14.39 17.34
N LEU A 62 -16.97 14.34 18.64
CA LEU A 62 -16.16 14.98 19.67
C LEU A 62 -15.31 13.94 20.38
N LEU A 63 -14.03 14.28 20.60
CA LEU A 63 -13.13 13.45 21.41
C LEU A 63 -13.72 13.15 22.79
N GLU A 64 -13.42 11.96 23.30
CA GLU A 64 -13.88 11.50 24.59
C GLU A 64 -13.65 12.54 25.68
N SER A 65 -14.68 12.76 26.51
CA SER A 65 -14.70 13.76 27.59
C SER A 65 -14.62 15.23 27.16
N LYS A 66 -14.49 15.55 25.86
CA LYS A 66 -14.63 16.94 25.38
C LYS A 66 -16.10 17.32 25.32
N THR A 67 -16.40 18.59 25.56
CA THR A 67 -17.78 19.08 25.59
C THR A 67 -17.98 20.23 24.63
N ALA A 68 -19.14 20.27 23.98
CA ALA A 68 -19.60 21.40 23.17
C ALA A 68 -21.06 21.74 23.51
N TYR A 69 -21.54 22.91 23.09
CA TYR A 69 -22.96 23.25 23.13
C TYR A 69 -23.51 23.24 21.71
N VAL A 70 -24.62 22.54 21.51
CA VAL A 70 -25.27 22.33 20.22
C VAL A 70 -26.75 22.56 20.41
N ARG A 71 -27.31 23.55 19.71
CA ARG A 71 -28.74 23.94 19.79
C ARG A 71 -29.23 24.10 21.24
N GLY A 72 -28.44 24.81 22.06
CA GLY A 72 -28.75 25.07 23.47
C GLY A 72 -28.53 23.88 24.42
N SER A 73 -28.04 22.74 23.94
CA SER A 73 -27.78 21.54 24.77
C SER A 73 -26.30 21.21 24.85
N LYS A 74 -25.83 20.82 26.04
CA LYS A 74 -24.45 20.35 26.23
C LYS A 74 -24.30 18.94 25.64
N VAL A 75 -23.35 18.76 24.74
CA VAL A 75 -22.97 17.48 24.14
C VAL A 75 -21.61 17.08 24.70
N THR A 76 -21.48 15.83 25.15
CA THR A 76 -20.20 15.26 25.62
C THR A 76 -19.72 14.25 24.60
N GLY A 77 -18.46 14.35 24.21
CA GLY A 77 -17.83 13.52 23.19
C GLY A 77 -17.56 12.10 23.65
N THR A 78 -17.65 11.19 22.69
CA THR A 78 -17.45 9.75 22.84
C THR A 78 -16.43 9.18 21.85
N MET A 79 -15.81 10.01 21.00
CA MET A 79 -14.82 9.53 20.03
C MET A 79 -13.51 9.16 20.75
N PRO A 80 -13.05 7.89 20.66
CA PRO A 80 -11.78 7.49 21.23
C PRO A 80 -10.61 8.21 20.56
N ASN A 81 -9.56 8.49 21.31
CA ASN A 81 -8.28 8.92 20.75
C ASN A 81 -7.34 7.71 20.62
N ASN A 82 -7.13 7.25 19.38
CA ASN A 82 -6.29 6.10 19.09
C ASN A 82 -4.82 6.49 18.84
N GLY A 83 -4.49 7.78 18.75
CA GLY A 83 -3.12 8.27 18.54
C GLY A 83 -2.48 7.72 17.27
N ALA A 84 -1.22 7.26 17.40
CA ALA A 84 -0.41 6.70 16.33
C ALA A 84 -0.68 5.19 16.14
N VAL A 85 -1.78 4.84 15.49
CA VAL A 85 -2.12 3.43 15.24
C VAL A 85 -1.10 2.77 14.31
N ALA A 86 -0.52 1.67 14.78
CA ALA A 86 0.39 0.83 14.01
C ALA A 86 -0.23 -0.56 13.75
N GLY A 87 -0.04 -1.06 12.53
CA GLY A 87 -0.56 -2.36 12.11
C GLY A 87 0.43 -3.12 11.23
N GLU A 88 0.28 -4.44 11.18
CA GLU A 88 1.07 -5.31 10.31
C GLU A 88 0.15 -6.17 9.42
N ILE A 89 0.57 -6.37 8.17
CA ILE A 89 -0.03 -7.29 7.22
C ILE A 89 0.83 -8.56 7.22
N ALA A 90 0.26 -9.65 7.74
CA ALA A 90 0.93 -10.96 7.83
C ALA A 90 0.37 -12.00 6.85
N ASP A 91 -0.82 -11.75 6.30
CA ASP A 91 -1.48 -12.66 5.36
C ASP A 91 -2.15 -11.86 4.23
N LYS A 92 -2.13 -12.42 3.02
CA LYS A 92 -2.61 -11.74 1.80
C LYS A 92 -4.12 -11.49 1.79
N ASP A 93 -4.89 -12.32 2.49
CA ASP A 93 -6.35 -12.27 2.52
C ASP A 93 -6.87 -11.69 3.85
N THR A 94 -5.98 -11.36 4.79
CA THR A 94 -6.32 -10.83 6.10
C THR A 94 -5.97 -9.34 6.19
N PRO A 95 -6.93 -8.44 5.92
CA PRO A 95 -6.70 -7.00 6.02
C PRO A 95 -6.54 -6.55 7.48
N TYR A 96 -5.74 -5.50 7.69
CA TYR A 96 -5.69 -4.79 8.97
C TYR A 96 -6.88 -3.82 9.08
N THR A 97 -7.72 -3.98 10.11
CA THR A 97 -8.84 -3.08 10.38
C THR A 97 -8.38 -1.93 11.26
N VAL A 98 -8.40 -0.71 10.72
CA VAL A 98 -8.11 0.50 11.51
C VAL A 98 -9.28 0.78 12.46
N PRO A 99 -9.05 0.93 13.78
CA PRO A 99 -10.12 1.18 14.72
C PRO A 99 -10.78 2.55 14.48
N LEU A 100 -12.08 2.63 14.73
CA LEU A 100 -12.82 3.89 14.68
C LEU A 100 -12.31 4.82 15.80
N GLY A 101 -12.17 6.10 15.48
CA GLY A 101 -11.72 7.13 16.42
C GLY A 101 -10.81 8.15 15.76
N TYR A 102 -10.24 9.04 16.58
CA TYR A 102 -9.25 10.01 16.13
C TYR A 102 -7.87 9.34 16.02
N HIS A 103 -7.18 9.66 14.93
CA HIS A 103 -5.79 9.24 14.68
C HIS A 103 -4.96 10.49 14.46
N ASP A 104 -3.74 10.51 14.99
CA ASP A 104 -2.86 11.70 14.93
C ASP A 104 -2.13 11.87 13.58
N GLY A 105 -2.38 10.97 12.62
CA GLY A 105 -1.78 10.98 11.29
C GLY A 105 -0.35 10.44 11.23
N SER A 106 0.25 10.03 12.36
CA SER A 106 1.60 9.47 12.41
C SER A 106 1.63 7.93 12.36
N GLY A 107 0.46 7.30 12.50
CA GLY A 107 0.27 5.84 12.39
C GLY A 107 0.69 5.28 11.03
N ARG A 108 1.14 4.01 11.03
CA ARG A 108 1.64 3.31 9.84
C ARG A 108 1.21 1.85 9.83
N VAL A 109 0.81 1.36 8.67
CA VAL A 109 0.60 -0.08 8.43
C VAL A 109 1.72 -0.59 7.53
N GLY A 110 2.41 -1.63 7.98
CA GLY A 110 3.53 -2.24 7.26
C GLY A 110 3.30 -3.71 6.98
N ILE A 111 4.17 -4.31 6.17
CA ILE A 111 4.26 -5.77 6.06
C ILE A 111 4.94 -6.30 7.31
N ALA A 112 4.41 -7.37 7.90
CA ALA A 112 5.03 -8.03 9.04
C ALA A 112 6.50 -8.37 8.73
N ALA A 113 7.39 -8.19 9.70
CA ALA A 113 8.83 -8.37 9.50
C ALA A 113 9.16 -9.78 8.98
N ALA A 114 8.43 -10.79 9.45
CA ALA A 114 8.56 -12.17 9.00
C ALA A 114 8.23 -12.33 7.50
N GLU A 115 7.13 -11.75 7.02
CA GLU A 115 6.76 -11.83 5.60
C GLU A 115 7.71 -11.02 4.73
N LYS A 116 8.15 -9.85 5.21
CA LYS A 116 9.16 -9.05 4.52
C LYS A 116 10.47 -9.82 4.34
N SER A 117 10.88 -10.63 5.31
CA SER A 117 12.09 -11.45 5.21
C SER A 117 12.01 -12.57 4.17
N LYS A 118 10.80 -12.98 3.75
CA LYS A 118 10.59 -13.98 2.69
C LYS A 118 10.71 -13.41 1.28
N LEU A 119 10.69 -12.09 1.14
CA LEU A 119 10.89 -11.38 -0.13
C LEU A 119 12.37 -11.38 -0.51
N VAL A 120 12.89 -12.55 -0.83
CA VAL A 120 14.28 -12.78 -1.22
C VAL A 120 14.36 -12.83 -2.75
N PRO A 121 15.16 -11.97 -3.41
CA PRO A 121 15.35 -11.99 -4.87
C PRO A 121 15.60 -13.39 -5.45
N ASP A 122 16.45 -14.17 -4.79
CA ASP A 122 16.86 -15.50 -5.25
C ASP A 122 15.74 -16.55 -5.23
N ASN A 123 14.64 -16.27 -4.51
CA ASN A 123 13.44 -17.11 -4.51
C ASN A 123 12.37 -16.61 -5.49
N ILE A 124 12.59 -15.45 -6.11
CA ILE A 124 11.66 -14.81 -7.03
C ILE A 124 12.20 -14.99 -8.45
N ARG A 125 11.36 -15.49 -9.36
CA ARG A 125 11.75 -15.73 -10.76
C ARG A 125 12.25 -14.45 -11.41
N GLN A 126 13.34 -14.57 -12.18
CA GLN A 126 13.91 -13.46 -12.94
C GLN A 126 12.85 -12.75 -13.80
N GLY A 127 12.86 -11.41 -13.75
CA GLY A 127 11.91 -10.55 -14.45
C GLY A 127 10.57 -10.36 -13.75
N ILE A 128 10.36 -10.94 -12.57
CA ILE A 128 9.20 -10.68 -11.71
C ILE A 128 9.61 -9.74 -10.57
N THR A 129 8.82 -8.70 -10.32
CA THR A 129 9.01 -7.78 -9.20
C THR A 129 7.85 -7.91 -8.21
N ILE A 130 8.14 -8.18 -6.95
CA ILE A 130 7.15 -8.26 -5.86
C ILE A 130 7.48 -7.16 -4.86
N LEU A 131 6.58 -6.18 -4.69
CA LEU A 131 6.70 -5.11 -3.70
C LEU A 131 8.04 -4.34 -3.77
N GLY A 132 8.58 -4.18 -4.99
CA GLY A 132 9.85 -3.51 -5.26
C GLY A 132 11.09 -4.39 -5.20
N VAL A 133 10.95 -5.68 -4.86
CA VAL A 133 12.03 -6.67 -4.92
C VAL A 133 12.00 -7.37 -6.27
N GLU A 134 13.01 -7.11 -7.12
CA GLU A 134 13.19 -7.79 -8.40
C GLU A 134 13.80 -9.18 -8.19
N GLY A 135 13.24 -10.19 -8.87
CA GLY A 135 13.73 -11.55 -8.80
C GLY A 135 15.00 -11.80 -9.60
N SER A 136 15.88 -12.64 -9.05
CA SER A 136 17.14 -13.07 -9.64
C SER A 136 17.15 -14.57 -10.00
N MET A 137 16.14 -15.34 -9.58
CA MET A 137 16.11 -16.78 -9.78
C MET A 137 16.01 -17.12 -11.27
N SER A 138 17.10 -17.60 -11.88
CA SER A 138 17.08 -18.03 -13.27
C SER A 138 16.45 -19.42 -13.40
N GLY A 139 15.94 -19.75 -14.59
CA GLY A 139 15.50 -21.11 -14.89
C GLY A 139 16.66 -22.09 -15.16
N THR A 140 17.90 -21.61 -15.05
CA THR A 140 19.12 -22.32 -15.42
C THR A 140 20.12 -22.42 -14.27
N GLU A 141 19.70 -22.13 -13.04
CA GLU A 141 20.53 -22.34 -11.86
C GLU A 141 21.04 -23.81 -11.87
N ASP A 142 22.34 -23.97 -11.64
CA ASP A 142 23.06 -25.26 -11.67
C ASP A 142 23.06 -26.04 -12.99
N VAL A 143 22.68 -25.44 -14.13
CA VAL A 143 22.86 -26.10 -15.44
C VAL A 143 24.36 -26.26 -15.75
N LYS A 144 24.84 -27.49 -15.65
CA LYS A 144 26.16 -27.95 -16.10
C LYS A 144 25.95 -28.74 -17.37
N ALA A 145 26.02 -28.02 -18.49
CA ALA A 145 25.84 -28.62 -19.79
C ALA A 145 27.15 -29.20 -20.34
N GLN A 146 27.05 -30.38 -20.96
CA GLN A 146 28.17 -31.07 -21.58
C GLN A 146 27.94 -31.27 -23.08
N ALA A 147 28.98 -31.05 -23.89
CA ALA A 147 29.01 -31.51 -25.28
C ALA A 147 29.68 -32.89 -25.35
N LYS A 148 29.09 -33.84 -26.09
CA LYS A 148 29.67 -35.17 -26.33
C LYS A 148 29.71 -35.48 -27.82
N SER A 149 30.63 -36.36 -28.21
CA SER A 149 30.63 -36.96 -29.55
C SER A 149 30.35 -38.46 -29.47
N ALA A 150 29.84 -39.01 -30.56
CA ALA A 150 29.58 -40.43 -30.72
C ALA A 150 29.96 -40.87 -32.14
N THR A 151 30.71 -41.96 -32.27
CA THR A 151 30.98 -42.57 -33.57
C THR A 151 29.89 -43.60 -33.85
N PRO A 152 29.24 -43.61 -35.04
CA PRO A 152 28.21 -44.60 -35.38
C PRO A 152 28.69 -46.03 -35.18
N ALA A 153 27.85 -46.85 -34.55
CA ALA A 153 28.11 -48.27 -34.31
C ALA A 153 26.91 -49.11 -34.76
N THR A 154 27.12 -50.40 -34.98
CA THR A 154 26.07 -51.36 -35.32
C THR A 154 25.18 -51.73 -34.14
N GLU A 155 25.59 -51.37 -32.92
CA GLU A 155 24.85 -51.55 -31.68
C GLU A 155 24.34 -50.21 -31.14
N GLN A 156 23.28 -50.25 -30.32
CA GLN A 156 22.69 -49.06 -29.72
C GLN A 156 23.70 -48.36 -28.80
N GLN A 157 23.77 -47.04 -28.89
CA GLN A 157 24.56 -46.20 -27.99
C GLN A 157 23.62 -45.35 -27.13
N VAL A 158 23.87 -45.35 -25.83
CA VAL A 158 23.17 -44.47 -24.88
C VAL A 158 24.14 -43.35 -24.50
N ILE A 159 23.82 -42.12 -24.90
CA ILE A 159 24.61 -40.93 -24.56
C ILE A 159 23.90 -40.22 -23.39
N THR A 160 24.47 -40.32 -22.20
CA THR A 160 24.05 -39.57 -21.03
C THR A 160 25.11 -38.54 -20.63
N PRO A 161 24.73 -37.47 -19.90
CA PRO A 161 25.68 -36.60 -19.23
C PRO A 161 26.60 -37.40 -18.31
N ASP A 162 27.85 -36.98 -18.19
CA ASP A 162 28.80 -37.57 -17.25
C ASP A 162 28.50 -37.13 -15.81
N GLU A 163 29.13 -37.80 -14.84
CA GLU A 163 28.98 -37.45 -13.43
C GLU A 163 29.35 -35.98 -13.18
N GLY A 164 28.46 -35.25 -12.52
CA GLY A 164 28.61 -33.81 -12.29
C GLY A 164 28.01 -32.91 -13.37
N TYR A 165 27.50 -33.46 -14.48
CA TYR A 165 26.72 -32.74 -15.49
C TYR A 165 25.24 -33.14 -15.44
N ASN A 166 24.33 -32.23 -15.73
CA ASN A 166 22.89 -32.48 -15.70
C ASN A 166 22.19 -32.31 -17.06
N TYR A 167 22.89 -31.81 -18.09
CA TYR A 167 22.35 -31.65 -19.44
C TYR A 167 23.40 -31.95 -20.51
N LEU A 168 22.96 -32.46 -21.67
CA LEU A 168 23.75 -32.49 -22.90
C LEU A 168 23.40 -31.25 -23.72
N SER A 169 24.34 -30.31 -23.88
CA SER A 169 24.12 -29.14 -24.75
C SER A 169 24.19 -29.51 -26.24
N GLN A 170 24.98 -30.53 -26.57
CA GLN A 170 25.21 -30.95 -27.95
C GLN A 170 25.69 -32.40 -28.00
N VAL A 171 25.18 -33.16 -28.96
CA VAL A 171 25.73 -34.47 -29.33
C VAL A 171 26.16 -34.42 -30.79
N THR A 172 27.47 -34.56 -31.02
CA THR A 172 28.06 -34.57 -32.36
C THR A 172 28.26 -36.01 -32.81
N VAL A 173 27.51 -36.44 -33.82
CA VAL A 173 27.70 -37.77 -34.41
C VAL A 173 28.78 -37.69 -35.48
N GLU A 174 29.86 -38.45 -35.31
CA GLU A 174 30.98 -38.49 -36.25
C GLU A 174 30.61 -39.25 -37.54
N PRO A 175 31.36 -39.06 -38.64
CA PRO A 175 31.17 -39.86 -39.85
C PRO A 175 31.34 -41.35 -39.59
N ILE A 176 30.55 -42.18 -40.30
CA ILE A 176 30.70 -43.64 -40.25
C ILE A 176 32.10 -43.99 -40.80
N PRO A 177 32.96 -44.68 -40.03
CA PRO A 177 34.26 -45.11 -40.55
C PRO A 177 34.07 -46.18 -41.61
N TYR A 178 34.70 -45.98 -42.77
CA TYR A 178 34.77 -46.98 -43.82
C TYR A 178 36.17 -47.02 -44.43
N THR A 179 36.57 -48.20 -44.90
CA THR A 179 37.80 -48.42 -45.66
C THR A 179 37.48 -49.13 -46.96
N GLU A 180 38.23 -48.82 -48.01
CA GLU A 180 38.07 -49.42 -49.33
C GLU A 180 39.38 -50.11 -49.75
N SER A 181 39.28 -51.36 -50.21
CA SER A 181 40.42 -52.14 -50.70
C SER A 181 40.03 -52.95 -51.93
N GLU A 182 40.94 -53.09 -52.89
CA GLU A 182 40.73 -53.95 -54.05
C GLU A 182 40.79 -55.42 -53.61
N ASN A 183 39.83 -56.23 -54.06
CA ASN A 183 39.81 -57.66 -53.75
C ASN A 183 40.44 -58.49 -54.88
N SER A 184 40.76 -59.74 -54.55
CA SER A 184 41.38 -60.72 -55.44
C SER A 184 40.51 -61.09 -56.66
N ALA A 185 39.25 -60.66 -56.69
CA ALA A 185 38.30 -60.87 -57.78
C ALA A 185 38.14 -59.65 -58.70
N GLY A 186 38.93 -58.58 -58.50
CA GLY A 186 38.88 -57.36 -59.32
C GLY A 186 37.80 -56.35 -58.95
N GLY A 187 37.13 -56.50 -57.80
CA GLY A 187 36.15 -55.56 -57.26
C GLY A 187 36.67 -54.76 -56.05
N LEU A 188 35.97 -53.70 -55.66
CA LEU A 188 36.26 -52.90 -54.47
C LEU A 188 35.49 -53.44 -53.27
N THR A 189 36.20 -53.82 -52.20
CA THR A 189 35.61 -54.19 -50.91
C THR A 189 35.55 -52.98 -50.01
N VAL A 190 34.34 -52.57 -49.63
CA VAL A 190 34.09 -51.51 -48.65
C VAL A 190 33.84 -52.18 -47.31
N THR A 191 34.68 -51.89 -46.31
CA THR A 191 34.50 -52.33 -44.93
C THR A 191 33.94 -51.16 -44.12
N ILE A 192 32.72 -51.30 -43.60
CA ILE A 192 32.02 -50.26 -42.83
C ILE A 192 32.06 -50.64 -41.35
N GLY A 193 32.35 -49.68 -40.46
CA GLY A 193 32.36 -49.91 -39.00
C GLY A 193 33.64 -50.52 -38.44
N GLY A 194 34.71 -50.65 -39.22
CA GLY A 194 36.03 -51.07 -38.74
C GLY A 194 36.73 -49.94 -37.97
N THR A 195 37.54 -50.27 -36.96
CA THR A 195 38.30 -49.33 -36.09
C THR A 195 39.37 -48.50 -36.82
N GLY A 196 39.39 -48.49 -38.15
CA GLY A 196 40.33 -47.74 -38.97
C GLY A 196 39.84 -46.32 -39.27
N LYS A 197 40.63 -45.32 -38.89
CA LYS A 197 40.48 -43.93 -39.36
C LYS A 197 40.30 -43.91 -40.88
N ALA A 198 39.30 -43.18 -41.36
CA ALA A 198 38.98 -43.01 -42.78
C ALA A 198 40.25 -42.67 -43.58
N ALA A 199 40.63 -43.54 -44.52
CA ALA A 199 41.71 -43.26 -45.45
C ALA A 199 41.21 -42.24 -46.48
N MET A 200 41.51 -40.97 -46.26
CA MET A 200 41.24 -39.89 -47.21
C MET A 200 42.12 -40.08 -48.46
N ARG A 201 41.57 -40.71 -49.53
CA ARG A 201 42.24 -40.74 -50.83
C ARG A 201 42.18 -39.35 -51.47
N ALA A 202 43.33 -38.67 -51.53
CA ALA A 202 43.51 -37.50 -52.38
C ALA A 202 43.30 -37.91 -53.85
N ARG A 203 42.19 -37.48 -54.46
CA ARG A 203 41.98 -37.63 -55.91
C ARG A 203 42.96 -36.71 -56.65
N LYS A 204 44.08 -37.25 -57.14
CA LYS A 204 44.84 -36.61 -58.21
C LYS A 204 44.03 -36.72 -59.49
N TRP A 205 43.43 -35.61 -59.93
CA TRP A 205 42.95 -35.48 -61.30
C TRP A 205 44.16 -35.38 -62.24
N LYS A 206 44.19 -36.20 -63.29
CA LYS A 206 44.95 -35.95 -64.51
C LYS A 206 44.03 -35.25 -65.50
#